data_AF-A0AA87ZJM9-F1
#
_entry.id   AF-A0AA87ZJM9-F1
#
_cell.length_a   1.000
_cell.length_b   1.000
_cell.length_c   1.000
_cell.angle_alpha   90.00
_cell.angle_beta   90.00
_cell.angle_gamma   90.00
#
_symmetry.space_group_name_H-M   'P 1'
#
loop_
_entity.id
_entity.type
_entity.pdbx_description
1 polymer ?
#
loop_
_entity_poly.entity_id
_entity_poly.type
_entity_poly.pdbx_seq_one_letter_code
_entity_poly.pdbx_strand_id
1 'polypeptide(L)'
;MARKFVTDRSSSEGSCGNSEFPFEVEIVESFHYGQVGEGIGYDILSKADLVAEDPVISFKTALWIWMTPPGCGTGVPSPHEIMTGKWTPSDIDLNAGRSPGYGAVTNIVTDGSICGRGWDPKDENAVRYYKRVSYIFGVDAGKNLDCNYQLRFGECLSKATNISSM
;
A
#
# COMPACT_ATOMS: atom_id res chain seq x y z
N MET A 1 -9.17 -7.34 -28.72
CA MET A 1 -10.51 -6.82 -29.04
C MET A 1 -10.98 -6.02 -27.84
N ALA A 2 -10.68 -4.71 -27.81
CA ALA A 2 -10.90 -3.86 -26.65
C ALA A 2 -12.40 -3.54 -26.48
N ARG A 3 -12.96 -3.82 -25.30
CA ARG A 3 -14.32 -3.37 -24.95
C ARG A 3 -14.25 -2.20 -23.97
N LYS A 4 -14.53 -1.05 -24.56
CA LYS A 4 -14.97 0.22 -24.00
C LYS A 4 -15.91 0.05 -22.80
N PHE A 5 -15.53 0.56 -21.63
CA PHE A 5 -16.44 0.97 -20.56
C PHE A 5 -16.00 2.35 -20.05
N VAL A 6 -16.35 3.37 -20.82
CA VAL A 6 -16.53 4.72 -20.28
C VAL A 6 -18.03 4.89 -20.17
N THR A 7 -18.56 4.76 -18.96
CA THR A 7 -19.94 5.17 -18.62
C THR A 7 -19.91 5.84 -17.26
N ASP A 8 -19.99 7.17 -17.32
CA ASP A 8 -20.80 8.07 -16.48
C ASP A 8 -20.73 7.92 -14.95
N ARG A 9 -20.15 8.91 -14.26
CA ARG A 9 -20.43 9.18 -12.83
C ARG A 9 -20.44 10.67 -12.56
N SER A 10 -21.64 11.23 -12.61
CA SER A 10 -22.05 12.29 -11.70
C SER A 10 -21.97 11.75 -10.25
N SER A 11 -21.34 12.54 -9.38
CA SER A 11 -21.54 12.64 -7.93
C SER A 11 -22.27 11.47 -7.23
N SER A 12 -21.53 10.58 -6.57
CA SER A 12 -21.93 9.94 -5.29
C SER A 12 -20.78 9.09 -4.73
N GLU A 13 -20.43 9.39 -3.49
CA GLU A 13 -19.81 8.56 -2.43
C GLU A 13 -19.16 7.24 -2.87
N GLY A 14 -17.82 7.19 -2.82
CA GLY A 14 -17.04 5.99 -3.10
C GLY A 14 -17.14 4.97 -1.97
N SER A 15 -17.85 3.86 -2.21
CA SER A 15 -17.74 2.65 -1.40
C SER A 15 -16.80 1.65 -2.07
N CYS A 16 -15.79 1.16 -1.34
CA CYS A 16 -14.89 0.08 -1.78
C CYS A 16 -15.68 -1.21 -2.01
N GLY A 17 -15.60 -1.75 -3.22
CA GLY A 17 -16.19 -3.02 -3.63
C GLY A 17 -15.12 -4.08 -3.82
N ASN A 18 -15.35 -5.25 -3.20
CA ASN A 18 -14.45 -6.41 -3.24
C ASN A 18 -14.30 -6.99 -4.66
N SER A 19 -13.07 -7.19 -5.11
CA SER A 19 -12.76 -8.23 -6.10
C SER A 19 -11.32 -8.72 -5.97
N GLU A 20 -11.18 -10.03 -5.79
CA GLU A 20 -9.92 -10.80 -5.74
C GLU A 20 -9.33 -11.01 -7.14
N PHE A 21 -8.11 -10.56 -7.44
CA PHE A 21 -7.26 -11.12 -8.51
C PHE A 21 -5.74 -10.94 -8.19
N PRO A 22 -4.81 -11.75 -8.75
CA PRO A 22 -3.46 -11.93 -8.23
C PRO A 22 -2.35 -11.20 -9.02
N PHE A 23 -1.58 -10.34 -8.31
CA PHE A 23 -0.20 -9.86 -8.53
C PHE A 23 0.26 -9.38 -9.93
N GLU A 24 0.17 -8.07 -10.14
CA GLU A 24 1.32 -7.16 -10.33
C GLU A 24 1.25 -6.14 -9.17
N VAL A 25 2.16 -5.15 -9.04
CA VAL A 25 1.86 -3.98 -8.17
C VAL A 25 0.76 -3.18 -8.89
N GLU A 26 -0.43 -3.75 -8.93
CA GLU A 26 -1.61 -3.11 -9.46
C GLU A 26 -2.00 -2.09 -8.41
N ILE A 27 -1.92 -0.82 -8.77
CA ILE A 27 -2.38 0.27 -7.92
C ILE A 27 -3.89 0.09 -7.81
N VAL A 28 -4.36 -0.56 -6.75
CA VAL A 28 -5.67 -1.26 -6.75
C VAL A 28 -6.88 -0.32 -6.78
N GLU A 29 -6.70 1.00 -6.77
CA GLU A 29 -7.83 1.92 -6.88
C GLU A 29 -7.52 3.14 -7.76
N SER A 30 -8.53 3.60 -8.49
CA SER A 30 -8.52 4.86 -9.23
C SER A 30 -8.12 6.06 -8.36
N PHE A 31 -8.43 6.01 -7.06
CA PHE A 31 -7.99 7.00 -6.07
C PHE A 31 -6.46 7.12 -6.00
N HIS A 32 -5.75 6.01 -6.02
CA HIS A 32 -4.29 5.99 -5.99
C HIS A 32 -3.70 6.47 -7.33
N TYR A 33 -4.28 6.13 -8.49
CA TYR A 33 -3.82 6.68 -9.77
C TYR A 33 -3.93 8.21 -9.84
N GLY A 34 -4.97 8.80 -9.24
CA GLY A 34 -5.11 10.25 -9.13
C GLY A 34 -3.98 10.89 -8.33
N GLN A 35 -3.74 10.40 -7.11
CA GLN A 35 -2.70 10.95 -6.22
C GLN A 35 -1.28 10.71 -6.75
N VAL A 36 -1.01 9.49 -7.21
CA VAL A 36 0.27 9.16 -7.85
C VAL A 36 0.47 10.06 -9.05
N GLY A 37 -0.55 10.17 -9.93
CA GLY A 37 -0.50 10.96 -11.15
C GLY A 37 -0.21 12.44 -10.89
N GLU A 38 -0.91 13.05 -9.93
CA GLU A 38 -0.62 14.41 -9.46
C GLU A 38 0.83 14.52 -8.95
N GLY A 39 1.26 13.55 -8.14
CA GLY A 39 2.61 13.53 -7.56
C GLY A 39 3.75 13.36 -8.57
N ILE A 40 3.52 12.65 -9.69
CA ILE A 40 4.53 12.43 -10.74
C ILE A 40 4.38 13.38 -11.93
N GLY A 41 3.29 14.17 -11.98
CA GLY A 41 2.98 15.11 -13.05
C GLY A 41 2.43 14.46 -14.33
N TYR A 42 1.74 13.32 -14.22
CA TYR A 42 1.13 12.60 -15.34
C TYR A 42 -0.32 12.23 -15.03
N ASP A 43 -1.21 12.41 -16.00
CA ASP A 43 -2.60 11.94 -15.86
C ASP A 43 -2.69 10.43 -16.13
N ILE A 44 -2.23 9.65 -15.16
CA ILE A 44 -2.37 8.19 -15.17
C ILE A 44 -3.74 7.72 -14.68
N LEU A 45 -4.59 8.64 -14.17
CA LEU A 45 -5.98 8.35 -13.84
C LEU A 45 -6.80 8.10 -15.10
N SER A 46 -6.63 8.93 -16.13
CA SER A 46 -7.28 8.72 -17.43
C SER A 46 -6.51 7.78 -18.36
N LYS A 47 -5.22 7.52 -18.08
CA LYS A 47 -4.31 6.72 -18.90
C LYS A 47 -3.50 5.72 -18.08
N ALA A 48 -4.18 4.82 -17.37
CA ALA A 48 -3.54 3.82 -16.50
C ALA A 48 -2.53 2.93 -17.25
N ASP A 49 -2.78 2.62 -18.52
CA ASP A 49 -1.90 1.81 -19.38
C ASP A 49 -0.45 2.36 -19.44
N LEU A 50 -0.27 3.68 -19.24
CA LEU A 50 1.07 4.30 -19.20
C LEU A 50 1.97 3.72 -18.10
N VAL A 51 1.40 3.21 -17.01
CA VAL A 51 2.19 2.58 -15.93
C VAL A 51 2.80 1.25 -16.39
N ALA A 52 2.15 0.55 -17.31
CA ALA A 52 2.63 -0.71 -17.88
C ALA A 52 3.47 -0.50 -19.15
N GLU A 53 3.17 0.53 -19.94
CA GLU A 53 3.80 0.77 -21.25
C GLU A 53 5.06 1.63 -21.18
N ASP A 54 5.11 2.64 -20.30
CA ASP A 54 6.24 3.56 -20.18
C ASP A 54 7.10 3.19 -18.97
N PRO A 55 8.34 2.72 -19.18
CA PRO A 55 9.20 2.29 -18.08
C PRO A 55 9.57 3.43 -17.13
N VAL A 56 9.67 4.67 -17.61
CA VAL A 56 9.97 5.83 -16.76
C VAL A 56 8.78 6.15 -15.87
N ILE A 57 7.56 6.13 -16.42
CA ILE A 57 6.33 6.34 -15.64
C ILE A 57 6.16 5.21 -14.63
N SER A 58 6.40 3.96 -15.03
CA SER A 58 6.36 2.79 -14.15
C SER A 58 7.26 2.95 -12.92
N PHE A 59 8.53 3.32 -13.12
CA PHE A 59 9.46 3.54 -12.01
C PHE A 59 9.12 4.78 -11.17
N LYS A 60 8.68 5.88 -11.79
CA LYS A 60 8.23 7.07 -11.05
C LYS A 60 7.07 6.75 -10.12
N THR A 61 6.11 5.98 -10.59
CA THR A 61 4.97 5.51 -9.82
C THR A 61 5.41 4.65 -8.64
N ALA A 62 6.28 3.65 -8.87
CA ALA A 62 6.80 2.81 -7.79
C ALA A 62 7.57 3.63 -6.73
N LEU A 63 8.40 4.59 -7.15
CA LEU A 63 9.14 5.47 -6.25
C LEU A 63 8.21 6.42 -5.49
N TRP A 64 7.14 6.91 -6.13
CA TRP A 64 6.17 7.76 -5.45
C TRP A 64 5.47 7.00 -4.32
N ILE A 65 5.03 5.76 -4.58
CA ILE A 65 4.43 4.88 -3.56
C ILE A 65 5.44 4.61 -2.43
N TRP A 66 6.72 4.43 -2.76
CA TRP A 66 7.78 4.20 -1.78
C TRP A 66 8.05 5.40 -0.86
N MET A 67 7.93 6.62 -1.40
CA MET A 67 8.29 7.86 -0.71
C MET A 67 7.11 8.57 -0.04
N THR A 68 5.87 8.25 -0.42
CA THR A 68 4.69 9.00 0.00
C THR A 68 3.90 8.21 1.05
N PRO A 69 3.68 8.78 2.26
CA PRO A 69 2.78 8.19 3.23
C PRO A 69 1.34 8.10 2.67
N PRO A 70 0.69 6.92 2.68
CA PRO A 70 -0.64 6.74 2.09
C PRO A 70 -1.78 7.32 2.94
N GLY A 71 -1.52 7.74 4.18
CA GLY A 71 -2.54 8.18 5.13
C GLY A 71 -2.78 9.69 5.11
N CYS A 72 -4.04 10.12 4.95
CA CYS A 72 -4.46 11.49 5.22
C CYS A 72 -4.51 11.76 6.73
N GLY A 73 -3.37 12.09 7.34
CA GLY A 73 -3.31 12.58 8.74
C GLY A 73 -3.42 11.51 9.83
N THR A 74 -3.30 10.22 9.48
CA THR A 74 -3.41 9.09 10.42
C THR A 74 -2.07 8.64 11.03
N GLY A 75 -0.96 9.29 10.67
CA GLY A 75 0.39 8.94 11.19
C GLY A 75 0.97 7.66 10.59
N VAL A 76 0.39 7.14 9.51
CA VAL A 76 0.95 6.02 8.74
C VAL A 76 2.26 6.49 8.10
N PRO A 77 3.39 5.78 8.26
CA PRO A 77 4.65 6.14 7.63
C PRO A 77 4.67 5.79 6.14
N SER A 78 5.62 6.35 5.40
CA SER A 78 6.02 5.82 4.09
C SER A 78 6.86 4.53 4.23
N PRO A 79 6.87 3.65 3.21
CA PRO A 79 7.82 2.54 3.14
C PRO A 79 9.28 2.98 3.33
N HIS A 80 9.66 4.12 2.75
CA HIS A 80 10.98 4.71 2.93
C HIS A 80 11.30 5.01 4.40
N GLU A 81 10.37 5.61 5.16
CA GLU A 81 10.58 5.92 6.57
C GLU A 81 10.73 4.66 7.43
N ILE A 82 10.03 3.58 7.11
CA ILE A 82 10.20 2.29 7.78
C ILE A 82 11.62 1.74 7.53
N MET A 83 12.01 1.64 6.26
CA MET A 83 13.28 1.00 5.89
C MET A 83 14.52 1.82 6.24
N THR A 84 14.37 3.14 6.39
CA THR A 84 15.44 4.02 6.85
C THR A 84 15.45 4.23 8.37
N GLY A 85 14.56 3.58 9.11
CA GLY A 85 14.48 3.66 10.57
C GLY A 85 14.01 5.02 11.11
N LYS A 86 13.34 5.82 10.27
CA LYS A 86 12.76 7.12 10.67
C LYS A 86 11.39 6.97 11.33
N TRP A 87 10.65 5.91 11.00
CA TRP A 87 9.38 5.63 11.63
C TRP A 87 9.59 5.05 13.04
N THR A 88 8.97 5.70 14.03
CA THR A 88 8.85 5.19 15.39
C THR A 88 7.39 4.74 15.59
N PRO A 89 7.13 3.44 15.80
CA PRO A 89 5.76 2.94 16.01
C PRO A 89 5.12 3.60 17.24
N SER A 90 3.85 3.98 17.11
CA SER A 90 3.03 4.42 18.24
C SER A 90 2.54 3.23 19.07
N ASP A 91 1.94 3.50 20.24
CA ASP A 91 1.27 2.45 21.02
C ASP A 91 0.15 1.76 20.22
N ILE A 92 -0.53 2.49 19.32
CA ILE A 92 -1.55 1.94 18.43
C ILE A 92 -0.92 0.93 17.46
N ASP A 93 0.29 1.21 16.96
CA ASP A 93 1.02 0.32 16.07
C ASP A 93 1.50 -0.93 16.79
N LEU A 94 2.10 -0.77 17.97
CA LEU A 94 2.59 -1.89 18.76
C LEU A 94 1.45 -2.82 19.18
N ASN A 95 0.32 -2.27 19.64
CA ASN A 95 -0.88 -3.04 19.99
C ASN A 95 -1.51 -3.75 18.78
N ALA A 96 -1.29 -3.21 17.58
CA ALA A 96 -1.70 -3.83 16.32
C ALA A 96 -0.67 -4.84 15.76
N GLY A 97 0.39 -5.13 16.52
CA GLY A 97 1.46 -6.05 16.12
C GLY A 97 2.42 -5.47 15.08
N ARG A 98 2.34 -4.17 14.76
CA ARG A 98 3.17 -3.52 13.76
C ARG A 98 4.49 -3.09 14.38
N SER A 99 5.59 -3.57 13.80
CA SER A 99 6.95 -3.26 14.22
C SER A 99 7.80 -2.87 13.01
N PRO A 100 8.91 -2.11 13.19
CA PRO A 100 9.76 -1.72 12.07
C PRO A 100 10.34 -2.95 11.39
N GLY A 101 10.17 -3.04 10.07
CA GLY A 101 10.62 -4.17 9.26
C GLY A 101 9.85 -4.29 7.95
N TYR A 102 10.28 -5.23 7.11
CA TYR A 102 9.70 -5.44 5.79
C TYR A 102 8.21 -5.82 5.85
N GLY A 103 7.75 -6.46 6.92
CA GLY A 103 6.34 -6.80 7.10
C GLY A 103 5.45 -5.55 7.18
N ALA A 104 5.91 -4.47 7.82
CA ALA A 104 5.17 -3.21 7.86
C ALA A 104 5.13 -2.53 6.48
N VAL A 105 6.18 -2.70 5.67
CA VAL A 105 6.20 -2.27 4.26
C VAL A 105 5.16 -3.05 3.44
N THR A 106 5.15 -4.38 3.57
CA THR A 106 4.13 -5.23 2.92
C THR A 106 2.72 -4.80 3.31
N ASN A 107 2.49 -4.53 4.59
CA ASN A 107 1.19 -4.08 5.11
C ASN A 107 0.75 -2.77 4.44
N ILE A 108 1.65 -1.80 4.26
CA ILE A 108 1.34 -0.54 3.57
C ILE A 108 1.08 -0.75 2.08
N VAL A 109 2.01 -1.39 1.37
CA VAL A 109 1.96 -1.50 -0.10
C VAL A 109 0.76 -2.32 -0.56
N THR A 110 0.28 -3.25 0.27
CA THR A 110 -0.87 -4.10 -0.05
C THR A 110 -2.18 -3.63 0.59
N ASP A 111 -2.17 -2.47 1.26
CA ASP A 111 -3.28 -1.98 2.08
C ASP A 111 -3.82 -3.04 3.07
N GLY A 112 -2.91 -3.84 3.63
CA GLY A 112 -3.22 -4.93 4.55
C GLY A 112 -3.98 -6.11 3.93
N SER A 113 -4.19 -6.14 2.61
CA SER A 113 -4.98 -7.18 1.91
C SER A 113 -4.40 -8.58 2.02
N ILE A 114 -3.14 -8.73 2.45
CA ILE A 114 -2.48 -10.02 2.71
C ILE A 114 -1.94 -10.15 4.14
N CYS A 115 -2.36 -9.27 5.07
CA CYS A 115 -1.84 -9.21 6.43
C CYS A 115 -2.91 -9.52 7.49
N GLY A 116 -2.46 -9.81 8.72
CA GLY A 116 -3.31 -9.90 9.93
C GLY A 116 -4.23 -11.12 10.00
N ARG A 117 -4.03 -12.13 9.14
CA ARG A 117 -4.89 -13.32 9.02
C ARG A 117 -4.12 -14.66 9.10
N GLY A 118 -2.90 -14.62 9.62
CA GLY A 118 -1.99 -15.76 9.64
C GLY A 118 -1.14 -15.83 8.37
N TRP A 119 -0.63 -17.02 8.05
CA TRP A 119 0.24 -17.24 6.90
C TRP A 119 -0.50 -16.95 5.58
N ASP A 120 0.11 -16.12 4.74
CA ASP A 120 -0.32 -15.87 3.36
C ASP A 120 0.84 -16.19 2.38
N PRO A 121 0.63 -17.03 1.36
CA PRO A 121 1.68 -17.36 0.38
C PRO A 121 2.20 -16.15 -0.40
N LYS A 122 1.39 -15.09 -0.54
CA LYS A 122 1.79 -13.84 -1.18
C LYS A 122 2.81 -13.09 -0.33
N ASP A 123 2.59 -13.01 0.98
CA ASP A 123 3.55 -12.42 1.92
C ASP A 123 4.84 -13.26 1.97
N GLU A 124 4.72 -14.59 2.04
CA GLU A 124 5.89 -15.47 2.01
C GLU A 124 6.75 -15.26 0.76
N ASN A 125 6.12 -15.13 -0.42
CA ASN A 125 6.83 -14.85 -1.66
C ASN A 125 7.49 -13.48 -1.65
N ALA A 126 6.84 -12.45 -1.12
CA ALA A 126 7.42 -11.12 -0.96
C ALA A 126 8.66 -11.14 -0.04
N VAL A 127 8.54 -11.80 1.12
CA VAL A 127 9.64 -12.00 2.07
C VAL A 127 10.80 -12.77 1.44
N ARG A 128 10.51 -13.81 0.66
CA ARG A 128 11.52 -14.61 -0.04
C ARG A 128 12.29 -13.79 -1.07
N TYR A 129 11.58 -12.97 -1.85
CA TYR A 129 12.22 -12.08 -2.82
C TYR A 129 13.11 -11.05 -2.11
N TYR A 130 12.60 -10.41 -1.06
CA TYR A 130 13.37 -9.45 -0.27
C TYR A 130 14.65 -10.07 0.31
N LYS A 131 14.55 -11.24 0.96
CA LYS A 131 15.73 -11.98 1.48
C LYS A 131 16.76 -12.28 0.39
N ARG A 132 16.32 -12.67 -0.80
CA ARG A 132 17.22 -12.94 -1.93
C ARG A 132 17.97 -11.67 -2.34
N VAL A 133 17.27 -10.54 -2.44
CA VAL A 133 17.87 -9.26 -2.80
C VAL A 133 18.86 -8.79 -1.72
N SER A 134 18.48 -8.86 -0.44
CA SER A 134 19.38 -8.54 0.69
C SER A 134 20.66 -9.38 0.65
N TYR A 135 20.54 -10.67 0.38
CA TYR A 135 21.69 -11.58 0.25
C TYR A 135 22.62 -11.16 -0.90
N ILE A 136 22.08 -10.82 -2.08
CA ILE A 136 22.88 -10.37 -3.24
C ILE A 136 23.66 -9.10 -2.90
N PHE A 137 23.05 -8.16 -2.17
CA PHE A 137 23.69 -6.92 -1.74
C PHE A 137 24.59 -7.06 -0.50
N GLY A 138 24.64 -8.25 0.12
CA GLY A 138 25.45 -8.49 1.32
C GLY A 138 24.98 -7.72 2.55
N VAL A 139 23.69 -7.40 2.63
CA VAL A 139 23.07 -6.68 3.76
C VAL A 139 22.18 -7.61 4.58
N ASP A 140 22.05 -7.32 5.87
CA ASP A 140 21.08 -8.01 6.71
C ASP A 140 19.65 -7.66 6.27
N ALA A 141 18.78 -8.67 6.16
CA ALA A 141 17.36 -8.45 5.84
C ALA A 141 16.62 -7.81 7.01
N GLY A 142 17.11 -7.99 8.24
CA GLY A 142 16.51 -7.46 9.46
C GLY A 142 15.43 -8.37 10.04
N LYS A 143 14.71 -7.84 11.03
CA LYS A 143 13.63 -8.53 11.77
C LYS A 143 12.25 -8.10 11.24
N ASN A 144 11.19 -8.75 11.74
CA ASN A 144 9.78 -8.42 11.44
C ASN A 144 9.51 -8.40 9.93
N LEU A 145 9.91 -9.49 9.26
CA LEU A 145 9.89 -9.57 7.81
C LEU A 145 8.50 -9.81 7.24
N ASP A 146 7.66 -10.56 7.95
CA ASP A 146 6.30 -10.91 7.55
C ASP A 146 5.24 -10.04 8.23
N CYS A 147 4.05 -10.02 7.64
CA CYS A 147 2.90 -9.27 8.16
C CYS A 147 1.74 -10.16 8.63
N ASN A 148 1.99 -11.46 8.82
CA ASN A 148 0.99 -12.49 9.11
C ASN A 148 0.03 -12.12 10.24
N TYR A 149 0.55 -11.49 11.30
CA TYR A 149 -0.21 -11.12 12.50
C TYR A 149 -0.28 -9.61 12.74
N GLN A 150 0.08 -8.81 11.74
CA GLN A 150 -0.03 -7.36 11.82
C GLN A 150 -1.41 -6.93 11.36
N LEU A 151 -2.14 -6.20 12.21
CA LEU A 151 -3.41 -5.61 11.76
C LEU A 151 -3.12 -4.55 10.69
N ARG A 152 -4.02 -4.45 9.70
CA ARG A 152 -3.99 -3.41 8.66
C ARG A 152 -3.77 -2.02 9.28
N PHE A 153 -3.02 -1.17 8.60
CA PHE A 153 -3.04 0.25 8.94
C PHE A 153 -4.48 0.76 8.77
N GLY A 154 -4.93 1.62 9.70
CA GLY A 154 -6.31 2.08 9.71
C GLY A 154 -6.64 2.88 8.45
N GLU A 155 -7.88 2.74 7.97
CA GLU A 155 -8.50 3.66 7.01
C GLU A 155 -8.35 5.11 7.49
N CYS A 156 -8.28 6.06 6.56
CA CYS A 156 -8.61 7.45 6.85
C CYS A 156 -9.91 7.44 7.64
N LEU A 157 -9.85 7.70 8.95
CA LEU A 157 -11.04 7.72 9.79
C LEU A 157 -11.94 8.85 9.26
N SER A 158 -12.89 8.51 8.39
CA SER A 158 -14.11 9.28 8.35
C SER A 158 -14.69 9.14 9.76
N LYS A 159 -14.71 10.24 10.50
CA LYS A 159 -15.29 10.27 11.84
C LYS A 159 -16.72 9.75 11.74
N ALA A 160 -16.95 8.52 12.16
CA ALA A 160 -18.28 7.99 12.39
C ALA A 160 -18.26 7.26 13.72
N THR A 161 -18.54 7.98 14.80
CA THR A 161 -19.62 7.67 15.76
C THR A 161 -19.54 8.59 16.98
N ASN A 162 -20.45 9.57 17.05
CA ASN A 162 -20.99 9.97 18.35
C ASN A 162 -21.99 8.89 18.76
N ILE A 163 -21.51 7.87 19.46
CA ILE A 163 -22.35 7.07 20.34
C ILE A 163 -22.18 7.69 21.73
N SER A 164 -23.18 8.48 22.13
CA SER A 164 -23.44 8.80 23.53
C SER A 164 -24.89 8.47 23.79
N SER A 165 -25.10 7.27 24.33
CA SER A 165 -26.27 6.96 25.13
C SER A 165 -26.29 7.83 26.38
N MET A 166 -27.29 8.70 26.50
CA MET A 166 -28.02 9.04 27.74
C MET A 166 -29.41 9.55 27.35
#